data_AF-A0A959EGC0-F1
#
_entry.id   AF-A0A959EGC0-F1
#
_cell.length_a   1.000
_cell.length_b   1.000
_cell.length_c   1.000
_cell.angle_alpha   90.00
_cell.angle_beta   90.00
_cell.angle_gamma   90.00
#
_symmetry.space_group_name_H-M   'P 1'
#
loop_
_entity.id
_entity.type
_entity.pdbx_description
1 polymer ?
#
loop_
_entity_poly.entity_id
_entity_poly.type
_entity_poly.pdbx_seq_one_letter_code
_entity_poly.pdbx_strand_id
1 'polypeptide(L)'
;MIRTSLPIKTIVFFSLFSFGLISSCSKDDSPATPKDELRLTFARLGSQTILNGNAVDGEGAIYLGFSAPVERASSDMFQISTGGMVLADTEEWNAQGDQATITVNPTWIEGEVYTLRANNRLASPEAADLEELMLTFSITKQPLRATRIQVDTHLFTLNADALNTGISVGHPMEIAFSRPLAISPQSLKEFISIEGRDKVEFNITALSDTTFQLQFTETLKDFTNHQLVIGPGLGAAAGREFDGLELTFFTGPSSTPDFPILSDEELLTTIQEQTFRYFWDFGHPNCGMARERNTSGNTVTSGGSGFGLMAMVVAVERGFITMEEALQRWVQVVGFLETADRFHGAWAHWMNGQTGAVIPFSAADNGGDLVETAFLVQGLLTVRQYLLQEAPQETELIGRINTLWEGVEWDWYTKGQNEALYWHWSPDNAFQINLKISGHNETQIVYILAASSPTHPINPEIYQSGYARSGAMVNGQSYFGITLPLGSAYGGPLFFTHYSYLGLDPRNLEDQYANYWTQNVNHSLINYQYCVQNPKKYYGYSAQSWGLTASDSYIGYT
;
A
#
# COMPACT_ATOMS: atom_id res chain seq x y z
N MET A 1 30.46 -6.50 -33.62
CA MET A 1 31.49 -5.62 -34.21
C MET A 1 31.61 -4.45 -33.26
N ILE A 2 32.69 -4.22 -32.50
CA ILE A 2 34.11 -4.21 -32.85
C ILE A 2 34.94 -4.75 -31.66
N ARG A 3 35.98 -5.51 -32.01
CA ARG A 3 37.06 -6.04 -31.16
C ARG A 3 38.19 -5.00 -31.10
N THR A 4 38.91 -4.94 -29.98
CA THR A 4 40.36 -4.63 -29.89
C THR A 4 40.83 -5.06 -28.49
N SER A 5 41.48 -6.21 -28.27
CA SER A 5 42.89 -6.57 -28.52
C SER A 5 43.91 -5.86 -27.60
N LEU A 6 44.33 -6.58 -26.55
CA LEU A 6 45.69 -6.86 -26.04
C LEU A 6 46.85 -5.89 -26.36
N PRO A 7 47.82 -5.76 -25.42
CA PRO A 7 49.03 -6.58 -25.60
C PRO A 7 49.64 -7.21 -24.33
N ILE A 8 50.26 -8.36 -24.57
CA ILE A 8 51.19 -9.14 -23.75
C ILE A 8 52.51 -8.39 -23.56
N LYS A 9 53.13 -8.46 -22.36
CA LYS A 9 54.61 -8.55 -22.23
C LYS A 9 55.02 -9.40 -21.02
N THR A 10 55.64 -10.53 -21.38
CA THR A 10 56.59 -11.38 -20.64
C THR A 10 57.60 -10.59 -19.80
N ILE A 11 57.98 -11.09 -18.61
CA ILE A 11 59.36 -11.08 -18.08
C ILE A 11 59.53 -12.30 -17.16
N VAL A 12 60.43 -13.18 -17.60
CA VAL A 12 61.10 -14.23 -16.83
C VAL A 12 62.31 -13.57 -16.18
N PHE A 13 62.58 -13.80 -14.89
CA PHE A 13 63.91 -13.63 -14.33
C PHE A 13 64.20 -14.65 -13.23
N PHE A 14 65.10 -15.56 -13.57
CA PHE A 14 65.88 -16.43 -12.70
C PHE A 14 66.99 -15.60 -12.03
N SER A 15 67.26 -15.85 -10.75
CA SER A 15 68.47 -15.35 -10.09
C SER A 15 69.22 -16.53 -9.47
N LEU A 16 70.33 -16.89 -10.13
CA LEU A 16 71.40 -17.74 -9.62
C LEU A 16 72.06 -17.09 -8.40
N PHE A 17 72.41 -17.89 -7.40
CA PHE A 17 73.59 -17.65 -6.57
C PHE A 17 74.47 -18.89 -6.56
N SER A 18 75.71 -18.69 -6.98
CA SER A 18 76.79 -19.67 -7.07
C SER A 18 77.75 -19.42 -5.92
N PHE A 19 78.16 -20.46 -5.20
CA PHE A 19 79.46 -20.50 -4.52
C PHE A 19 80.02 -21.92 -4.65
N GLY A 20 81.29 -22.00 -5.06
CA GLY A 20 81.92 -23.22 -5.57
C GLY A 20 82.67 -24.06 -4.53
N LEU A 21 82.97 -25.29 -5.01
CA LEU A 21 84.12 -26.19 -4.78
C LEU A 21 84.61 -26.37 -3.33
N ILE A 22 84.72 -27.60 -2.81
CA ILE A 22 85.87 -28.51 -3.05
C ILE A 22 85.45 -29.99 -3.04
N SER A 23 86.10 -30.75 -3.90
CA SER A 23 86.06 -32.21 -4.08
C SER A 23 86.53 -33.00 -2.84
N SER A 24 85.81 -34.08 -2.51
CA SER A 24 86.37 -35.26 -1.85
C SER A 24 85.63 -36.51 -2.35
N CYS A 25 86.37 -37.45 -2.95
CA CYS A 25 85.87 -38.74 -3.38
C CYS A 25 85.73 -39.70 -2.19
N SER A 26 84.60 -40.38 -2.08
CA SER A 26 84.54 -41.76 -1.60
C SER A 26 83.33 -42.46 -2.19
N LYS A 27 83.57 -43.63 -2.76
CA LYS A 27 82.57 -44.59 -3.22
C LYS A 27 81.74 -45.11 -2.04
N ASP A 28 80.45 -45.33 -2.26
CA ASP A 28 79.76 -46.62 -2.16
C ASP A 28 78.29 -46.47 -1.74
N ASP A 29 77.49 -47.36 -2.31
CA ASP A 29 76.12 -47.76 -1.99
C ASP A 29 74.98 -46.76 -2.22
N SER A 30 74.21 -47.03 -3.28
CA SER A 30 72.87 -46.48 -3.52
C SER A 30 71.95 -46.78 -2.32
N PRO A 31 71.43 -45.78 -1.59
CA PRO A 31 70.37 -45.99 -0.64
C PRO A 31 69.06 -46.23 -1.41
N ALA A 32 68.23 -47.16 -0.92
CA ALA A 32 66.83 -47.24 -1.33
C ALA A 32 66.20 -45.85 -1.20
N THR A 33 65.47 -45.42 -2.24
CA THR A 33 64.69 -44.18 -2.22
C THR A 33 63.82 -44.17 -0.95
N PRO A 34 63.81 -43.10 -0.13
CA PRO A 34 62.90 -43.03 1.00
C PRO A 34 61.48 -43.28 0.49
N LYS A 35 60.77 -44.27 1.04
CA LYS A 35 59.33 -44.36 0.80
C LYS A 35 58.71 -43.04 1.24
N ASP A 36 57.87 -42.44 0.40
CA ASP A 36 57.07 -41.29 0.81
C ASP A 36 56.26 -41.67 2.06
N GLU A 37 56.10 -40.74 2.99
CA GLU A 37 55.31 -40.97 4.21
C GLU A 37 53.83 -41.13 3.86
N LEU A 38 53.15 -42.05 4.54
CA LEU A 38 51.70 -42.19 4.46
C LEU A 38 51.08 -40.92 5.03
N ARG A 39 50.37 -40.19 4.16
CA ARG A 39 49.70 -38.94 4.49
C ARG A 39 48.23 -39.03 4.17
N LEU A 40 47.42 -38.43 5.04
CA LEU A 40 46.02 -38.13 4.78
C LEU A 40 45.93 -37.04 3.70
N THR A 41 45.38 -37.38 2.55
CA THR A 41 45.21 -36.46 1.42
C THR A 41 43.94 -35.62 1.53
N PHE A 42 42.89 -36.18 2.14
CA PHE A 42 41.67 -35.43 2.48
C PHE A 42 40.96 -36.08 3.65
N ALA A 43 40.24 -35.26 4.41
CA ALA A 43 39.19 -35.72 5.31
C ALA A 43 38.00 -34.78 5.17
N ARG A 44 36.81 -35.35 4.96
CA ARG A 44 35.58 -34.58 4.79
C ARG A 44 34.41 -35.23 5.50
N LEU A 45 33.48 -34.43 5.99
CA LEU A 45 32.14 -34.85 6.39
C LEU A 45 31.18 -34.48 5.26
N GLY A 46 30.57 -35.49 4.61
CA GLY A 46 29.81 -35.26 3.38
C GLY A 46 30.69 -34.63 2.30
N SER A 47 30.42 -33.36 1.97
CA SER A 47 31.21 -32.59 1.00
C SER A 47 32.21 -31.59 1.64
N GLN A 48 32.16 -31.39 2.96
CA GLN A 48 32.90 -30.33 3.65
C GLN A 48 34.16 -30.86 4.32
N THR A 49 35.29 -30.16 4.14
CA THR A 49 36.57 -30.57 4.73
C THR A 49 36.57 -30.42 6.26
N ILE A 50 36.95 -31.48 6.97
CA ILE A 50 37.10 -31.51 8.42
C ILE A 50 38.58 -31.39 8.85
N LEU A 51 39.47 -31.07 7.92
CA LEU A 51 40.85 -30.74 8.23
C LEU A 51 40.92 -29.40 8.98
N ASN A 52 41.90 -29.27 9.87
CA ASN A 52 42.22 -28.04 10.61
C ASN A 52 41.15 -27.52 11.58
N GLY A 53 40.24 -28.35 12.09
CA GLY A 53 39.28 -27.90 13.11
C GLY A 53 38.04 -27.18 12.57
N ASN A 54 37.75 -27.31 11.27
CA ASN A 54 36.62 -26.59 10.66
C ASN A 54 35.27 -27.00 11.25
N ALA A 55 34.36 -26.02 11.33
CA ALA A 55 32.95 -26.26 11.55
C ALA A 55 32.27 -26.69 10.25
N VAL A 56 31.42 -27.71 10.31
CA VAL A 56 30.72 -28.32 9.17
C VAL A 56 29.24 -28.53 9.50
N ASP A 57 28.37 -28.67 8.50
CA ASP A 57 26.90 -28.65 8.70
C ASP A 57 26.34 -29.95 9.31
N GLY A 58 27.12 -31.04 9.34
CA GLY A 58 26.73 -32.27 10.03
C GLY A 58 25.86 -33.23 9.23
N GLU A 59 26.03 -33.30 7.91
CA GLU A 59 25.32 -34.26 7.06
C GLU A 59 26.25 -35.34 6.46
N GLY A 60 25.85 -36.61 6.59
CA GLY A 60 26.48 -37.75 5.93
C GLY A 60 27.62 -38.43 6.72
N ALA A 61 28.38 -39.26 5.99
CA ALA A 61 29.52 -40.02 6.50
C ALA A 61 30.83 -39.20 6.43
N ILE A 62 31.83 -39.62 7.20
CA ILE A 62 33.20 -39.12 7.07
C ILE A 62 33.89 -39.90 5.93
N TYR A 63 34.59 -39.20 5.07
CA TYR A 63 35.44 -39.80 4.04
C TYR A 63 36.89 -39.39 4.27
N LEU A 64 37.76 -40.39 4.35
CA LEU A 64 39.21 -40.24 4.46
C LEU A 64 39.87 -40.75 3.19
N GLY A 65 40.87 -40.04 2.71
CA GLY A 65 41.74 -40.49 1.63
C GLY A 65 43.19 -40.44 2.05
N PHE A 66 43.94 -41.45 1.64
CA PHE A 66 45.35 -41.60 1.95
C PHE A 66 46.19 -41.61 0.67
N SER A 67 47.45 -41.21 0.79
CA SER A 67 48.40 -41.14 -0.34
C SER A 67 48.89 -42.51 -0.83
N ALA A 68 48.63 -43.57 -0.05
CA ALA A 68 48.90 -44.96 -0.40
C ALA A 68 47.90 -45.88 0.37
N PRO A 69 47.74 -47.15 -0.02
CA PRO A 69 46.88 -48.10 0.69
C PRO A 69 47.27 -48.29 2.17
N VAL A 70 46.27 -48.43 3.04
CA VAL A 70 46.44 -48.67 4.49
C VAL A 70 46.27 -50.16 4.81
N GLU A 71 47.18 -50.72 5.60
CA GLU A 71 47.11 -52.10 6.07
C GLU A 71 46.05 -52.27 7.17
N ARG A 72 45.06 -53.13 6.92
CA ARG A 72 43.88 -53.31 7.78
C ARG A 72 44.12 -54.42 8.81
N ALA A 73 44.68 -54.06 9.96
CA ALA A 73 44.95 -54.99 11.05
C ALA A 73 43.70 -55.37 11.87
N SER A 74 42.63 -54.56 11.79
CA SER A 74 41.33 -54.78 12.43
C SER A 74 40.19 -54.23 11.57
N SER A 75 38.94 -54.54 11.94
CA SER A 75 37.73 -53.94 11.36
C SER A 75 37.32 -52.61 12.00
N ASP A 76 38.12 -52.12 12.95
CA ASP A 76 37.86 -50.95 13.80
C ASP A 76 39.18 -50.16 13.86
N MET A 77 39.45 -49.43 12.78
CA MET A 77 40.70 -48.69 12.58
C MET A 77 40.62 -47.29 13.19
N PHE A 78 39.41 -46.75 13.33
CA PHE A 78 39.13 -45.40 13.77
C PHE A 78 38.11 -45.37 14.89
N GLN A 79 38.22 -44.36 15.74
CA GLN A 79 37.28 -44.10 16.81
C GLN A 79 36.79 -42.66 16.69
N ILE A 80 35.48 -42.49 16.75
CA ILE A 80 34.84 -41.18 16.81
C ILE A 80 34.30 -40.96 18.21
N SER A 81 34.60 -39.81 18.80
CA SER A 81 34.12 -39.45 20.13
C SER A 81 33.64 -38.00 20.22
N THR A 82 32.69 -37.74 21.11
CA THR A 82 32.25 -36.40 21.53
C THR A 82 32.05 -36.39 23.03
N GLY A 83 32.46 -35.31 23.71
CA GLY A 83 32.30 -35.20 25.17
C GLY A 83 32.91 -36.34 26.00
N GLY A 84 33.89 -37.07 25.45
CA GLY A 84 34.48 -38.27 26.07
C GLY A 84 33.69 -39.58 25.86
N MET A 85 32.57 -39.54 25.15
CA MET A 85 31.80 -40.71 24.76
C MET A 85 32.20 -41.18 23.35
N VAL A 86 32.48 -42.47 23.20
CA VAL A 86 32.75 -43.11 21.91
C VAL A 86 31.42 -43.42 21.24
N LEU A 87 31.32 -43.08 19.95
CA LEU A 87 30.13 -43.30 19.14
C LEU A 87 30.21 -44.66 18.45
N ALA A 88 29.05 -45.26 18.19
CA ALA A 88 28.97 -46.42 17.34
C ALA A 88 29.07 -45.99 15.87
N ASP A 89 29.96 -46.63 15.13
CA ASP A 89 30.21 -46.36 13.72
C ASP A 89 30.42 -47.64 12.91
N THR A 90 30.38 -47.49 11.59
CA THR A 90 30.70 -48.54 10.63
C THR A 90 31.72 -48.02 9.62
N GLU A 91 32.78 -48.80 9.41
CA GLU A 91 33.86 -48.47 8.48
C GLU A 91 33.78 -49.31 7.20
N GLU A 92 33.82 -48.64 6.06
CA GLU A 92 33.93 -49.27 4.75
C GLU A 92 35.15 -48.74 4.00
N TRP A 93 35.88 -49.64 3.34
CA TRP A 93 37.07 -49.29 2.56
C TRP A 93 36.84 -49.57 1.08
N ASN A 94 37.40 -48.74 0.21
CA ASN A 94 37.39 -49.01 -1.23
C ASN A 94 38.29 -50.20 -1.60
N ALA A 95 38.19 -50.68 -2.84
CA ALA A 95 38.92 -51.86 -3.30
C ALA A 95 40.45 -51.69 -3.27
N GLN A 96 40.93 -50.45 -3.44
CA GLN A 96 42.34 -50.08 -3.42
C GLN A 96 42.90 -49.95 -2.00
N GLY A 97 42.05 -49.81 -0.98
CA GLY A 97 42.45 -49.66 0.42
C GLY A 97 43.05 -48.30 0.77
N ASP A 98 42.93 -47.31 -0.10
CA ASP A 98 43.43 -45.94 0.09
C ASP A 98 42.33 -44.94 0.49
N GLN A 99 41.07 -45.39 0.58
CA GLN A 99 39.94 -44.58 1.06
C GLN A 99 39.06 -45.33 2.05
N ALA A 100 38.68 -44.63 3.12
CA ALA A 100 37.76 -45.11 4.15
C ALA A 100 36.52 -44.22 4.24
N THR A 101 35.36 -44.84 4.44
CA THR A 101 34.08 -44.19 4.73
C THR A 101 33.62 -44.62 6.11
N ILE A 102 33.41 -43.67 7.01
CA ILE A 102 32.99 -43.92 8.39
C ILE A 102 31.59 -43.34 8.58
N THR A 103 30.62 -44.19 8.86
CA THR A 103 29.22 -43.80 9.09
C THR A 103 28.88 -43.92 10.56
N VAL A 104 28.42 -42.82 11.18
CA VAL A 104 28.10 -42.76 12.61
C VAL A 104 26.60 -42.96 12.83
N ASN A 105 26.23 -43.66 13.91
CA ASN A 105 24.86 -43.79 14.38
C ASN A 105 24.78 -43.55 15.90
N PRO A 106 24.10 -42.50 16.41
CA PRO A 106 23.14 -41.62 15.74
C PRO A 106 23.76 -40.40 15.03
N THR A 107 22.91 -39.60 14.37
CA THR A 107 23.24 -38.39 13.60
C THR A 107 24.04 -37.35 14.39
N TRP A 108 24.83 -36.55 13.67
CA TRP A 108 25.60 -35.42 14.20
C TRP A 108 24.73 -34.39 14.95
N ILE A 109 25.26 -33.85 16.04
CA ILE A 109 24.56 -32.90 16.93
C ILE A 109 25.13 -31.50 16.71
N GLU A 110 24.27 -30.54 16.36
CA GLU A 110 24.65 -29.12 16.18
C GLU A 110 25.35 -28.55 17.43
N GLY A 111 26.50 -27.91 17.24
CA GLY A 111 27.29 -27.27 18.30
C GLY A 111 28.25 -28.20 19.04
N GLU A 112 28.19 -29.51 18.80
CA GLU A 112 29.11 -30.47 19.41
C GLU A 112 30.46 -30.51 18.67
N VAL A 113 31.50 -30.88 19.41
CA VAL A 113 32.86 -31.06 18.90
C VAL A 113 33.18 -32.55 18.89
N TYR A 114 33.56 -33.05 17.72
CA TYR A 114 33.88 -34.45 17.49
C TYR A 114 35.38 -34.62 17.27
N THR A 115 35.91 -35.71 17.80
CA THR A 115 37.29 -36.14 17.59
C THR A 115 37.28 -37.49 16.90
N LEU A 116 37.89 -37.54 15.71
CA LEU A 116 38.23 -38.76 14.99
C LEU A 116 39.69 -39.10 15.26
N ARG A 117 39.94 -40.32 15.75
CA ARG A 117 41.28 -40.80 16.07
C ARG A 117 41.53 -42.16 15.43
N ALA A 118 42.72 -42.40 14.90
CA ALA A 118 43.14 -43.77 14.56
C ALA A 118 43.45 -44.57 15.84
N ASN A 119 42.88 -45.76 15.97
CA ASN A 119 43.04 -46.61 17.16
C ASN A 119 44.49 -47.07 17.38
N ASN A 120 45.24 -47.22 16.29
CA ASN A 120 46.65 -47.60 16.26
C ASN A 120 47.38 -46.81 15.16
N ARG A 121 48.72 -46.94 15.10
CA ARG A 121 49.51 -46.48 13.95
C ARG A 121 48.94 -47.06 12.66
N LEU A 122 48.84 -46.24 11.60
CA LEU A 122 48.35 -46.70 10.30
C LEU A 122 49.54 -47.12 9.44
N ALA A 123 49.73 -48.42 9.26
CA ALA A 123 50.81 -48.98 8.45
C ALA A 123 50.45 -48.98 6.96
N SER A 124 51.46 -48.91 6.09
CA SER A 124 51.28 -49.04 4.64
C SER A 124 52.31 -50.00 4.02
N PRO A 125 51.91 -50.87 3.07
CA PRO A 125 52.87 -51.67 2.33
C PRO A 125 53.75 -50.80 1.39
N GLU A 126 53.29 -49.62 1.01
CA GLU A 126 53.87 -48.79 -0.05
C GLU A 126 54.49 -47.47 0.46
N ALA A 127 54.15 -47.05 1.68
CA ALA A 127 54.59 -45.80 2.31
C ALA A 127 55.15 -46.05 3.73
N ALA A 128 55.83 -45.06 4.32
CA ALA A 128 56.19 -45.12 5.75
C ALA A 128 54.94 -44.88 6.62
N ASP A 129 54.82 -45.58 7.76
CA ASP A 129 53.64 -45.55 8.64
C ASP A 129 53.24 -44.13 9.08
N LEU A 130 51.93 -43.90 9.22
CA LEU A 130 51.40 -42.70 9.87
C LEU A 130 51.26 -42.97 11.37
N GLU A 131 52.18 -42.37 12.15
CA GLU A 131 52.31 -42.58 13.60
C GLU A 131 51.06 -42.16 14.39
N GLU A 132 50.41 -41.05 13.99
CA GLU A 132 49.20 -40.56 14.66
C GLU A 132 48.26 -39.86 13.68
N LEU A 133 46.97 -40.17 13.77
CA LEU A 133 45.90 -39.42 13.14
C LEU A 133 44.89 -39.02 14.20
N MET A 134 44.77 -37.71 14.42
CA MET A 134 43.75 -37.11 15.27
C MET A 134 43.19 -35.88 14.58
N LEU A 135 41.90 -35.89 14.28
CA LEU A 135 41.18 -34.78 13.68
C LEU A 135 40.07 -34.35 14.62
N THR A 136 39.98 -33.05 14.85
CA THR A 136 38.85 -32.44 15.56
C THR A 136 38.05 -31.63 14.55
N PHE A 137 36.73 -31.68 14.65
CA PHE A 137 35.81 -30.83 13.89
C PHE A 137 34.57 -30.55 14.73
N SER A 138 33.84 -29.48 14.42
CA SER A 138 32.60 -29.15 15.11
C SER A 138 31.43 -29.13 14.14
N ILE A 139 30.22 -29.33 14.67
CA ILE A 139 29.01 -29.18 13.88
C ILE A 139 28.48 -27.76 14.04
N THR A 140 28.27 -27.06 12.93
CA THR A 140 27.78 -25.68 12.92
C THR A 140 26.39 -25.60 13.54
N LYS A 141 26.18 -24.70 14.50
CA LYS A 141 24.83 -24.36 14.97
C LYS A 141 24.13 -23.53 13.90
N GLN A 142 23.09 -24.08 13.31
CA GLN A 142 22.33 -23.34 12.30
C GLN A 142 21.59 -22.15 12.93
N PRO A 143 21.49 -21.00 12.25
CA PRO A 143 20.78 -19.84 12.77
C PRO A 143 19.29 -20.18 12.96
N LEU A 144 18.71 -19.63 14.03
CA LEU A 144 17.28 -19.68 14.26
C LEU A 144 16.58 -18.87 13.16
N ARG A 145 15.43 -19.34 12.70
CA ARG A 145 14.56 -18.60 11.78
C ARG A 145 13.12 -18.77 12.20
N ALA A 146 12.31 -17.72 12.08
CA ALA A 146 10.87 -17.89 12.02
C ALA A 146 10.53 -18.54 10.67
N THR A 147 9.87 -19.70 10.70
CA THR A 147 9.53 -20.47 9.50
C THR A 147 8.09 -20.27 9.06
N ARG A 148 7.22 -19.91 10.02
CA ARG A 148 5.81 -19.64 9.76
C ARG A 148 5.28 -18.65 10.79
N ILE A 149 4.53 -17.66 10.30
CA ILE A 149 3.63 -16.86 11.13
C ILE A 149 2.25 -16.97 10.50
N GLN A 150 1.24 -17.27 11.29
CA GLN A 150 -0.12 -17.44 10.81
C GLN A 150 -1.14 -16.87 11.79
N VAL A 151 -2.25 -16.35 11.26
CA VAL A 151 -3.44 -15.98 12.02
C VAL A 151 -4.63 -16.63 11.32
N ASP A 152 -5.33 -17.51 12.02
CA ASP A 152 -6.35 -18.39 11.41
C ASP A 152 -5.78 -19.15 10.18
N THR A 153 -6.33 -18.92 8.98
CA THR A 153 -5.91 -19.53 7.72
C THR A 153 -4.90 -18.68 6.96
N HIS A 154 -4.61 -17.46 7.42
CA HIS A 154 -3.73 -16.52 6.74
C HIS A 154 -2.26 -16.77 7.10
N LEU A 155 -1.45 -17.11 6.10
CA LEU A 155 0.00 -17.26 6.22
C LEU A 155 0.70 -15.95 5.88
N PHE A 156 1.55 -15.50 6.79
CA PHE A 156 2.34 -14.29 6.59
C PHE A 156 3.46 -14.54 5.59
N THR A 157 3.73 -13.56 4.74
CA THR A 157 4.96 -13.46 3.99
C THR A 157 6.06 -12.89 4.89
N LEU A 158 7.07 -13.69 5.19
CA LEU A 158 8.15 -13.37 6.14
C LEU A 158 9.30 -12.58 5.50
N ASN A 159 8.97 -11.49 4.82
CA ASN A 159 9.94 -10.54 4.25
C ASN A 159 9.63 -9.13 4.81
N ALA A 160 10.67 -8.35 5.12
CA ALA A 160 10.54 -7.01 5.70
C ALA A 160 9.71 -6.06 4.81
N ASP A 161 9.79 -6.21 3.48
CA ASP A 161 9.04 -5.37 2.53
C ASP A 161 7.61 -5.88 2.25
N ALA A 162 7.21 -7.00 2.85
CA ALA A 162 5.89 -7.59 2.59
C ALA A 162 4.79 -6.91 3.41
N LEU A 163 3.71 -6.53 2.73
CA LEU A 163 2.49 -6.04 3.37
C LEU A 163 1.54 -7.22 3.59
N ASN A 164 1.40 -7.66 4.83
CA ASN A 164 0.45 -8.70 5.20
C ASN A 164 -0.91 -8.04 5.51
N THR A 165 -1.94 -8.25 4.70
CA THR A 165 -3.20 -7.50 4.79
C THR A 165 -4.41 -8.40 5.00
N GLY A 166 -5.45 -7.88 5.64
CA GLY A 166 -6.68 -8.64 5.88
C GLY A 166 -6.52 -9.65 7.02
N ILE A 167 -5.63 -9.35 7.97
CA ILE A 167 -5.38 -10.23 9.13
C ILE A 167 -6.59 -10.19 10.06
N SER A 168 -7.10 -11.35 10.44
CA SER A 168 -8.27 -11.43 11.31
C SER A 168 -8.01 -10.79 12.68
N VAL A 169 -8.98 -10.02 13.16
CA VAL A 169 -8.92 -9.31 14.45
C VAL A 169 -9.18 -10.18 15.68
N GLY A 170 -9.86 -11.32 15.52
CA GLY A 170 -10.33 -12.16 16.64
C GLY A 170 -9.64 -13.53 16.80
N HIS A 171 -8.59 -13.81 16.03
CA HIS A 171 -7.91 -15.10 16.06
C HIS A 171 -6.50 -14.96 16.65
N PRO A 172 -6.00 -15.97 17.38
CA PRO A 172 -4.64 -15.95 17.88
C PRO A 172 -3.62 -16.00 16.73
N MET A 173 -2.42 -15.49 17.01
CA MET A 173 -1.28 -15.58 16.10
C MET A 173 -0.40 -16.75 16.49
N GLU A 174 0.04 -17.56 15.54
CA GLU A 174 1.00 -18.64 15.78
C GLU A 174 2.32 -18.36 15.09
N ILE A 175 3.42 -18.60 15.80
CA ILE A 175 4.79 -18.43 15.33
C ILE A 175 5.51 -19.78 15.45
N ALA A 176 6.05 -20.27 14.34
CA ALA A 176 6.89 -21.45 14.31
C ALA A 176 8.35 -21.07 14.00
N PHE A 177 9.28 -21.76 14.65
CA PHE A 177 10.72 -21.59 14.48
C PHE A 177 11.37 -22.81 13.84
N SER A 178 12.54 -22.62 13.22
CA SER A 178 13.29 -23.68 12.53
C SER A 178 13.86 -24.76 13.45
N ARG A 179 13.92 -24.49 14.76
CA ARG A 179 14.55 -25.34 15.77
C ARG A 179 13.81 -25.19 17.12
N PRO A 180 13.86 -26.22 17.99
CA PRO A 180 13.32 -26.13 19.34
C PRO A 180 13.91 -24.97 20.14
N LEU A 181 13.07 -24.28 20.91
CA LEU A 181 13.47 -23.21 21.81
C LEU A 181 13.53 -23.73 23.26
N ALA A 182 14.73 -23.76 23.84
CA ALA A 182 14.95 -24.15 25.24
C ALA A 182 14.68 -23.01 26.23
N ILE A 183 13.67 -22.18 25.97
CA ILE A 183 13.26 -21.05 26.82
C ILE A 183 11.77 -21.16 27.15
N SER A 184 11.35 -20.62 28.29
CA SER A 184 9.93 -20.60 28.66
C SER A 184 9.12 -19.69 27.72
N PRO A 185 7.82 -19.96 27.49
CA PRO A 185 6.96 -19.05 26.73
C PRO A 185 7.00 -17.62 27.28
N GLN A 186 7.01 -17.45 28.61
CA GLN A 186 7.07 -16.13 29.24
C GLN A 186 8.38 -15.40 28.93
N SER A 187 9.51 -16.09 28.93
CA SER A 187 10.79 -15.51 28.49
C SER A 187 10.79 -15.18 27.00
N LEU A 188 10.14 -16.00 26.15
CA LEU A 188 9.97 -15.69 24.73
C LEU A 188 9.15 -14.41 24.53
N LYS A 189 8.12 -14.16 25.36
CA LYS A 189 7.30 -12.94 25.31
C LYS A 189 8.15 -11.67 25.35
N GLU A 190 9.24 -11.67 26.11
CA GLU A 190 10.12 -10.50 26.28
C GLU A 190 10.82 -10.06 24.99
N PHE A 191 10.91 -10.96 24.00
CA PHE A 191 11.51 -10.68 22.70
C PHE A 191 10.49 -10.36 21.61
N ILE A 192 9.19 -10.40 21.91
CA ILE A 192 8.12 -10.18 20.93
C ILE A 192 7.33 -8.94 21.32
N SER A 193 7.23 -7.97 20.40
CA SER A 193 6.29 -6.85 20.52
C SER A 193 5.38 -6.76 19.30
N ILE A 194 4.15 -6.31 19.55
CA ILE A 194 3.21 -5.95 18.49
C ILE A 194 2.72 -4.54 18.79
N GLU A 195 2.98 -3.61 17.88
CA GLU A 195 2.68 -2.19 18.05
C GLU A 195 1.80 -1.71 16.89
N GLY A 196 0.73 -0.96 17.19
CA GLY A 196 -0.06 -0.27 16.17
C GLY A 196 -0.22 1.20 16.54
N ARG A 197 -1.46 1.73 16.48
CA ARG A 197 -1.78 2.98 17.15
C ARG A 197 -1.53 2.89 18.67
N ASP A 198 -1.89 1.73 19.22
CA ASP A 198 -1.74 1.38 20.62
C ASP A 198 -0.86 0.12 20.72
N LYS A 199 -0.19 -0.09 21.86
CA LYS A 199 0.54 -1.33 22.14
C LYS A 199 -0.45 -2.49 22.26
N VAL A 200 -0.17 -3.61 21.59
CA VAL A 200 -1.00 -4.82 21.67
C VAL A 200 -0.46 -5.74 22.75
N GLU A 201 -1.30 -6.05 23.73
CA GLU A 201 -0.98 -7.04 24.76
C GLU A 201 -1.49 -8.44 24.36
N PHE A 202 -0.70 -9.45 24.72
CA PHE A 202 -1.01 -10.85 24.43
C PHE A 202 -0.45 -11.78 25.50
N ASN A 203 -1.08 -12.95 25.64
CA ASN A 203 -0.55 -14.08 26.38
C ASN A 203 0.12 -15.04 25.40
N ILE A 204 1.18 -15.73 25.82
CA ILE A 204 1.89 -16.68 24.98
C ILE A 204 1.88 -18.08 25.60
N THR A 205 1.62 -19.07 24.76
CA THR A 205 1.61 -20.49 25.12
C THR A 205 2.44 -21.30 24.13
N ALA A 206 3.10 -22.36 24.59
CA ALA A 206 3.76 -23.31 23.71
C ALA A 206 2.74 -24.33 23.19
N LEU A 207 2.65 -24.51 21.88
CA LEU A 207 1.94 -25.62 21.25
C LEU A 207 2.87 -26.82 21.03
N SER A 208 4.16 -26.55 20.84
CA SER A 208 5.28 -27.50 20.79
C SER A 208 6.56 -26.78 21.19
N ASP A 209 7.70 -27.46 21.15
CA ASP A 209 9.02 -26.85 21.36
C ASP A 209 9.46 -25.92 20.22
N THR A 210 8.82 -26.00 19.05
CA THR A 210 9.08 -25.12 17.90
C THR A 210 7.95 -24.13 17.60
N THR A 211 6.77 -24.29 18.20
CA THR A 211 5.57 -23.52 17.82
C THR A 211 4.89 -22.91 19.03
N PHE A 212 4.63 -21.60 18.96
CA PHE A 212 4.08 -20.79 20.03
C PHE A 212 2.84 -20.03 19.54
N GLN A 213 1.85 -19.90 20.40
CA GLN A 213 0.61 -19.18 20.13
C GLN A 213 0.55 -17.92 20.99
N LEU A 214 0.22 -16.80 20.36
CA LEU A 214 -0.01 -15.49 20.93
C LEU A 214 -1.52 -15.24 20.93
N GLN A 215 -2.12 -15.28 22.10
CA GLN A 215 -3.51 -14.95 22.33
C GLN A 215 -3.61 -13.48 22.74
N PHE A 216 -4.15 -12.62 21.87
CA PHE A 216 -4.39 -11.21 22.19
C PHE A 216 -5.33 -11.07 23.39
N THR A 217 -5.04 -10.11 24.28
CA THR A 217 -5.87 -9.85 25.47
C THR A 217 -7.15 -9.08 25.13
N GLU A 218 -7.14 -8.37 23.99
CA GLU A 218 -8.28 -7.66 23.43
C GLU A 218 -8.37 -7.99 21.94
N THR A 219 -9.58 -7.92 21.39
CA THR A 219 -9.78 -8.00 19.93
C THR A 219 -9.07 -6.83 19.28
N LEU A 220 -8.27 -7.10 18.25
CA LEU A 220 -7.60 -6.02 17.53
C LEU A 220 -8.64 -5.11 16.85
N LYS A 221 -8.33 -3.83 16.72
CA LYS A 221 -9.18 -2.92 15.94
C LYS A 221 -9.11 -3.33 14.47
N ASP A 222 -10.22 -3.25 13.77
CA ASP A 222 -10.27 -3.46 12.33
C ASP A 222 -9.57 -2.33 11.58
N PHE A 223 -9.22 -2.60 10.32
CA PHE A 223 -8.54 -1.69 9.40
C PHE A 223 -7.32 -0.94 9.97
N THR A 224 -6.60 -1.56 10.91
CA THR A 224 -5.52 -0.93 11.66
C THR A 224 -4.17 -1.51 11.25
N ASN A 225 -3.16 -0.65 11.14
CA ASN A 225 -1.78 -1.04 10.89
C ASN A 225 -1.10 -1.48 12.20
N HIS A 226 -0.33 -2.57 12.12
CA HIS A 226 0.50 -3.09 13.19
C HIS A 226 1.89 -3.50 12.68
N GLN A 227 2.86 -3.47 13.58
CA GLN A 227 4.23 -3.94 13.40
C GLN A 227 4.49 -5.04 14.41
N LEU A 228 4.82 -6.24 13.93
CA LEU A 228 5.31 -7.36 14.73
C LEU A 228 6.83 -7.33 14.72
N VAL A 229 7.44 -7.34 15.90
CA VAL A 229 8.89 -7.41 16.07
C VAL A 229 9.23 -8.64 16.91
N ILE A 230 10.14 -9.48 16.42
CA ILE A 230 10.85 -10.51 17.18
C ILE A 230 12.31 -10.06 17.26
N GLY A 231 12.76 -9.65 18.44
CA GLY A 231 14.07 -9.05 18.63
C GLY A 231 15.23 -10.04 18.45
N PRO A 232 16.40 -9.59 17.95
CA PRO A 232 17.59 -10.44 17.77
C PRO A 232 18.13 -11.02 19.09
N GLY A 233 17.78 -10.41 20.23
CA GLY A 233 18.11 -10.92 21.57
C GLY A 233 17.60 -12.34 21.84
N LEU A 234 16.57 -12.79 21.12
CA LEU A 234 16.09 -14.17 21.17
C LEU A 234 17.19 -15.17 20.83
N GLY A 235 18.12 -14.82 19.93
CA GLY A 235 19.24 -15.69 19.56
C GLY A 235 20.12 -16.05 20.75
N ALA A 236 20.54 -15.03 21.51
CA ALA A 236 21.34 -15.22 22.71
C ALA A 236 20.61 -16.10 23.75
N ALA A 237 19.30 -15.85 23.95
CA ALA A 237 18.47 -16.66 24.85
C ALA A 237 18.30 -18.11 24.37
N ALA A 238 18.25 -18.33 23.05
CA ALA A 238 18.15 -19.65 22.42
C ALA A 238 19.52 -20.34 22.22
N GLY A 239 20.63 -19.68 22.55
CA GLY A 239 21.99 -20.21 22.40
C GLY A 239 22.44 -20.42 20.96
N ARG A 240 21.91 -19.62 20.02
CA ARG A 240 22.22 -19.64 18.57
C ARG A 240 21.99 -18.26 17.93
N GLU A 241 22.45 -18.04 16.71
CA GLU A 241 22.22 -16.76 16.02
C GLU A 241 20.74 -16.58 15.64
N PHE A 242 20.24 -15.34 15.72
CA PHE A 242 18.92 -14.92 15.22
C PHE A 242 18.98 -13.45 14.83
N ASP A 243 18.74 -13.14 13.57
CA ASP A 243 18.89 -11.77 13.04
C ASP A 243 17.76 -10.82 13.48
N GLY A 244 16.69 -11.36 14.06
CA GLY A 244 15.46 -10.63 14.30
C GLY A 244 14.46 -10.80 13.16
N LEU A 245 13.22 -10.37 13.41
CA LEU A 245 12.18 -10.32 12.40
C LEU A 245 11.31 -9.10 12.67
N GLU A 246 11.07 -8.30 11.64
CA GLU A 246 10.15 -7.18 11.68
C GLU A 246 9.18 -7.30 10.51
N LEU A 247 7.89 -7.28 10.79
CA LEU A 247 6.83 -7.41 9.79
C LEU A 247 5.74 -6.38 10.02
N THR A 248 5.28 -5.76 8.94
CA THR A 248 4.07 -4.94 8.94
C THR A 248 2.86 -5.76 8.54
N PHE A 249 1.75 -5.59 9.27
CA PHE A 249 0.47 -6.18 8.91
C PHE A 249 -0.72 -5.26 9.18
N PHE A 250 -1.79 -5.43 8.41
CA PHE A 250 -3.03 -4.69 8.54
C PHE A 250 -4.19 -5.63 8.87
N THR A 251 -4.96 -5.28 9.90
CA THR A 251 -6.14 -6.05 10.30
C THR A 251 -7.31 -5.82 9.35
N GLY A 252 -7.95 -6.92 8.91
CA GLY A 252 -9.15 -6.89 8.07
C GLY A 252 -10.41 -6.43 8.82
N PRO A 253 -11.56 -6.36 8.12
CA PRO A 253 -12.84 -6.09 8.77
C PRO A 253 -13.16 -7.17 9.81
N SER A 254 -13.81 -6.76 10.90
CA SER A 254 -14.45 -7.70 11.82
C SER A 254 -15.50 -8.53 11.09
N SER A 255 -15.57 -9.84 11.38
CA SER A 255 -16.67 -10.70 10.90
C SER A 255 -17.98 -10.44 11.62
N THR A 256 -17.93 -9.71 12.74
CA THR A 256 -19.09 -9.29 13.51
C THR A 256 -19.38 -7.83 13.17
N PRO A 257 -20.54 -7.53 12.56
CA PRO A 257 -20.93 -6.14 12.28
C PRO A 257 -21.07 -5.33 13.57
N ASP A 258 -20.57 -4.10 13.57
CA ASP A 258 -20.76 -3.15 14.67
C ASP A 258 -22.21 -2.62 14.73
N PHE A 259 -22.91 -2.69 13.60
CA PHE A 259 -24.29 -2.22 13.44
C PHE A 259 -25.17 -3.31 12.79
N PRO A 260 -26.49 -3.28 12.99
CA PRO A 260 -27.40 -4.15 12.28
C PRO A 260 -27.22 -4.07 10.76
N ILE A 261 -27.23 -5.22 10.09
CA ILE A 261 -27.20 -5.27 8.62
C ILE A 261 -28.56 -4.80 8.10
N LEU A 262 -28.56 -3.72 7.32
CA LEU A 262 -29.73 -3.16 6.67
C LEU A 262 -29.90 -3.74 5.26
N SER A 263 -31.13 -3.81 4.76
CA SER A 263 -31.37 -3.98 3.33
C SER A 263 -30.90 -2.75 2.54
N ASP A 264 -30.70 -2.89 1.23
CA ASP A 264 -30.23 -1.77 0.40
C ASP A 264 -31.15 -0.54 0.48
N GLU A 265 -32.48 -0.71 0.53
CA GLU A 265 -33.43 0.41 0.63
C GLU A 265 -33.41 1.06 2.02
N GLU A 266 -33.29 0.26 3.09
CA GLU A 266 -33.15 0.79 4.46
C GLU A 266 -31.83 1.54 4.63
N LEU A 267 -30.74 1.00 4.07
CA LEU A 267 -29.43 1.63 4.05
C LEU A 267 -29.46 2.94 3.26
N LEU A 268 -30.05 2.93 2.05
CA LEU A 268 -30.18 4.12 1.23
C LEU A 268 -31.01 5.20 1.93
N THR A 269 -32.14 4.82 2.53
CA THR A 269 -32.98 5.75 3.30
C THR A 269 -32.20 6.34 4.47
N THR A 270 -31.46 5.50 5.23
CA THR A 270 -30.64 5.94 6.36
C THR A 270 -29.55 6.91 5.91
N ILE A 271 -28.83 6.61 4.82
CA ILE A 271 -27.80 7.49 4.26
C ILE A 271 -28.41 8.82 3.81
N GLN A 272 -29.54 8.78 3.10
CA GLN A 272 -30.25 9.99 2.64
C GLN A 272 -30.68 10.87 3.81
N GLU A 273 -31.33 10.29 4.83
CA GLU A 273 -31.81 11.04 6.00
C GLU A 273 -30.64 11.64 6.80
N GLN A 274 -29.60 10.87 7.09
CA GLN A 274 -28.45 11.36 7.86
C GLN A 274 -27.66 12.41 7.10
N THR A 275 -27.47 12.25 5.79
CA THR A 275 -26.78 13.24 4.96
C THR A 275 -27.60 14.53 4.85
N PHE A 276 -28.93 14.42 4.74
CA PHE A 276 -29.82 15.58 4.70
C PHE A 276 -29.69 16.48 5.95
N ARG A 277 -29.43 15.91 7.13
CA ARG A 277 -29.19 16.68 8.37
C ARG A 277 -28.03 17.66 8.26
N TYR A 278 -27.06 17.45 7.35
CA TYR A 278 -26.02 18.44 7.08
C TYR A 278 -26.61 19.76 6.56
N PHE A 279 -27.58 19.69 5.66
CA PHE A 279 -28.23 20.87 5.08
C PHE A 279 -29.36 21.40 5.96
N TRP A 280 -29.97 20.52 6.76
CA TRP A 280 -31.14 20.86 7.57
C TRP A 280 -30.77 21.34 8.97
N ASP A 281 -30.23 20.44 9.81
CA ASP A 281 -29.88 20.68 11.21
C ASP A 281 -28.60 21.51 11.32
N PHE A 282 -27.62 21.20 10.47
CA PHE A 282 -26.33 21.89 10.44
C PHE A 282 -26.30 23.08 9.47
N GLY A 283 -27.41 23.36 8.77
CA GLY A 283 -27.60 24.59 8.00
C GLY A 283 -27.37 25.84 8.85
N HIS A 284 -26.92 26.94 8.24
CA HIS A 284 -26.63 28.17 8.97
C HIS A 284 -27.93 28.76 9.53
N PRO A 285 -28.05 29.01 10.86
CA PRO A 285 -29.34 29.30 11.50
C PRO A 285 -29.97 30.61 11.03
N ASN A 286 -29.16 31.61 10.66
CA ASN A 286 -29.65 32.91 10.22
C ASN A 286 -30.18 32.92 8.77
N CYS A 287 -29.50 32.22 7.86
CA CYS A 287 -29.77 32.31 6.42
C CYS A 287 -30.24 31.00 5.78
N GLY A 288 -30.21 29.89 6.51
CA GLY A 288 -30.60 28.57 6.02
C GLY A 288 -29.63 27.93 5.02
N MET A 289 -28.57 28.62 4.59
CA MET A 289 -27.59 28.13 3.62
C MET A 289 -26.66 27.05 4.20
N ALA A 290 -26.08 26.25 3.31
CA ALA A 290 -25.12 25.21 3.68
C ALA A 290 -23.80 25.83 4.14
N ARG A 291 -23.31 25.37 5.29
CA ARG A 291 -21.95 25.67 5.74
C ARG A 291 -20.94 24.93 4.87
N GLU A 292 -19.79 25.55 4.65
CA GLU A 292 -18.66 24.93 3.91
C GLU A 292 -18.18 23.64 4.59
N ARG A 293 -17.98 23.68 5.91
CA ARG A 293 -17.53 22.53 6.71
C ARG A 293 -17.96 22.66 8.16
N ASN A 294 -17.82 21.59 8.94
CA ASN A 294 -18.13 21.59 10.37
C ASN A 294 -17.27 22.56 11.21
N THR A 295 -16.15 23.05 10.66
CA THR A 295 -15.23 24.01 11.30
C THR A 295 -15.29 25.43 10.72
N SER A 296 -16.22 25.72 9.79
CA SER A 296 -16.22 27.00 9.04
C SER A 296 -16.91 28.18 9.75
N GLY A 297 -17.47 27.95 10.95
CA GLY A 297 -18.21 28.96 11.71
C GLY A 297 -19.42 29.50 10.94
N ASN A 298 -19.35 30.78 10.57
CA ASN A 298 -20.41 31.47 9.82
C ASN A 298 -20.20 31.46 8.30
N THR A 299 -19.20 30.75 7.79
CA THR A 299 -18.95 30.69 6.34
C THR A 299 -19.92 29.72 5.67
N VAL A 300 -20.69 30.24 4.71
CA VAL A 300 -21.58 29.46 3.84
C VAL A 300 -21.06 29.42 2.41
N THR A 301 -21.27 28.32 1.71
CA THR A 301 -20.88 28.12 0.30
C THR A 301 -22.11 28.27 -0.60
N SER A 302 -21.97 28.98 -1.72
CA SER A 302 -23.06 29.14 -2.69
C SER A 302 -23.36 27.84 -3.45
N GLY A 303 -22.36 27.18 -4.06
CA GLY A 303 -22.59 25.95 -4.81
C GLY A 303 -23.07 24.80 -3.94
N GLY A 304 -22.45 24.60 -2.78
CA GLY A 304 -22.90 23.60 -1.80
C GLY A 304 -24.33 23.85 -1.29
N SER A 305 -24.76 25.11 -1.22
CA SER A 305 -26.14 25.45 -0.89
C SER A 305 -27.12 25.10 -2.01
N GLY A 306 -26.70 25.19 -3.27
CA GLY A 306 -27.47 24.66 -4.41
C GLY A 306 -27.81 23.19 -4.25
N PHE A 307 -26.84 22.38 -3.83
CA PHE A 307 -27.05 20.96 -3.54
C PHE A 307 -28.00 20.76 -2.36
N GLY A 308 -27.87 21.57 -1.31
CA GLY A 308 -28.77 21.56 -0.16
C GLY A 308 -30.23 21.88 -0.51
N LEU A 309 -30.47 22.82 -1.43
CA LEU A 309 -31.81 23.14 -1.92
C LEU A 309 -32.47 21.93 -2.61
N MET A 310 -31.72 21.19 -3.45
CA MET A 310 -32.20 19.96 -4.08
C MET A 310 -32.45 18.85 -3.04
N ALA A 311 -31.57 18.72 -2.04
CA ALA A 311 -31.73 17.73 -0.97
C ALA A 311 -33.02 17.95 -0.17
N MET A 312 -33.47 19.20 0.00
CA MET A 312 -34.75 19.50 0.65
C MET A 312 -35.95 18.99 -0.17
N VAL A 313 -35.89 19.01 -1.51
CA VAL A 313 -36.94 18.41 -2.35
C VAL A 313 -37.02 16.90 -2.09
N VAL A 314 -35.88 16.22 -2.07
CA VAL A 314 -35.80 14.79 -1.74
C VAL A 314 -36.35 14.51 -0.34
N ALA A 315 -36.05 15.38 0.63
CA ALA A 315 -36.49 15.23 2.01
C ALA A 315 -38.02 15.38 2.17
N VAL A 316 -38.66 16.26 1.39
CA VAL A 316 -40.12 16.35 1.34
C VAL A 316 -40.72 15.08 0.74
N GLU A 317 -40.20 14.61 -0.40
CA GLU A 317 -40.69 13.39 -1.07
C GLU A 317 -40.48 12.12 -0.23
N ARG A 318 -39.40 12.05 0.56
CA ARG A 318 -39.14 10.96 1.51
C ARG A 318 -39.86 11.12 2.85
N GLY A 319 -40.53 12.25 3.09
CA GLY A 319 -41.24 12.53 4.33
C GLY A 319 -40.34 12.78 5.55
N PHE A 320 -39.08 13.16 5.35
CA PHE A 320 -38.16 13.56 6.43
C PHE A 320 -38.55 14.92 7.03
N ILE A 321 -39.10 15.80 6.19
CA ILE A 321 -39.68 17.08 6.56
C ILE A 321 -40.99 17.28 5.81
N THR A 322 -41.82 18.19 6.30
CA THR A 322 -43.04 18.62 5.62
C THR A 322 -42.74 19.64 4.51
N MET A 323 -43.67 19.76 3.56
CA MET A 323 -43.61 20.79 2.52
C MET A 323 -43.64 22.21 3.12
N GLU A 324 -44.37 22.42 4.21
CA GLU A 324 -44.42 23.71 4.92
C GLU A 324 -43.05 24.10 5.49
N GLU A 325 -42.37 23.15 6.15
CA GLU A 325 -41.02 23.37 6.68
C GLU A 325 -40.02 23.68 5.54
N ALA A 326 -40.08 22.91 4.45
CA ALA A 326 -39.23 23.14 3.28
C ALA A 326 -39.44 24.54 2.68
N LEU A 327 -40.71 24.94 2.50
CA LEU A 327 -41.07 26.26 1.99
C LEU A 327 -40.52 27.38 2.86
N GLN A 328 -40.65 27.28 4.19
CA GLN A 328 -40.08 28.25 5.12
C GLN A 328 -38.56 28.37 4.97
N ARG A 329 -37.86 27.23 4.84
CA ARG A 329 -36.40 27.23 4.63
C ARG A 329 -36.01 27.82 3.29
N TRP A 330 -36.72 27.49 2.21
CA TRP A 330 -36.43 28.06 0.88
C TRP A 330 -36.67 29.57 0.84
N VAL A 331 -37.76 30.06 1.45
CA VAL A 331 -38.05 31.49 1.60
C VAL A 331 -36.92 32.20 2.36
N GLN A 332 -36.40 31.58 3.43
CA GLN A 332 -35.28 32.11 4.20
C GLN A 332 -34.01 32.22 3.36
N VAL A 333 -33.65 31.14 2.64
CA VAL A 333 -32.45 31.11 1.78
C VAL A 333 -32.56 32.12 0.65
N VAL A 334 -33.69 32.17 -0.07
CA VAL A 334 -33.91 33.12 -1.15
C VAL A 334 -33.87 34.57 -0.63
N GLY A 335 -34.45 34.84 0.54
CA GLY A 335 -34.38 36.17 1.16
C GLY A 335 -32.96 36.61 1.51
N PHE A 336 -32.12 35.68 1.97
CA PHE A 336 -30.71 35.97 2.15
C PHE A 336 -30.00 36.27 0.82
N LEU A 337 -30.21 35.44 -0.20
CA LEU A 337 -29.56 35.58 -1.52
C LEU A 337 -29.94 36.87 -2.26
N GLU A 338 -31.13 37.41 -2.00
CA GLU A 338 -31.58 38.72 -2.52
C GLU A 338 -30.79 39.90 -1.94
N THR A 339 -30.16 39.73 -0.78
CA THR A 339 -29.44 40.81 -0.06
C THR A 339 -27.94 40.58 0.04
N ALA A 340 -27.48 39.35 -0.22
CA ALA A 340 -26.07 39.01 -0.23
C ALA A 340 -25.32 39.70 -1.38
N ASP A 341 -24.01 39.85 -1.21
CA ASP A 341 -23.14 40.46 -2.23
C ASP A 341 -23.27 39.70 -3.56
N ARG A 342 -23.51 40.45 -4.64
CA ARG A 342 -23.56 39.93 -6.02
C ARG A 342 -22.70 40.80 -6.93
N PHE A 343 -22.07 40.15 -7.90
CA PHE A 343 -21.08 40.72 -8.80
C PHE A 343 -21.48 40.41 -10.23
N HIS A 344 -22.10 41.38 -10.91
CA HIS A 344 -22.79 41.13 -12.20
C HIS A 344 -23.78 39.96 -12.07
N GLY A 345 -24.55 39.98 -10.98
CA GLY A 345 -25.51 38.94 -10.66
C GLY A 345 -24.94 37.61 -10.17
N ALA A 346 -23.65 37.32 -10.31
CA ALA A 346 -23.08 36.10 -9.72
C ALA A 346 -22.84 36.29 -8.21
N TRP A 347 -23.00 35.22 -7.43
CA TRP A 347 -22.59 35.21 -6.02
C TRP A 347 -21.12 34.83 -5.89
N ALA A 348 -20.51 35.18 -4.76
CA ALA A 348 -19.20 34.68 -4.40
C ALA A 348 -19.23 33.19 -4.04
N HIS A 349 -18.07 32.54 -4.09
CA HIS A 349 -17.88 31.18 -3.61
C HIS A 349 -18.29 31.07 -2.13
N TRP A 350 -17.69 31.91 -1.29
CA TRP A 350 -18.01 31.98 0.14
C TRP A 350 -18.63 33.31 0.53
N MET A 351 -19.62 33.22 1.41
CA MET A 351 -20.27 34.38 2.02
C MET A 351 -20.36 34.18 3.53
N ASN A 352 -20.40 35.29 4.25
CA ASN A 352 -20.69 35.28 5.68
C ASN A 352 -22.21 35.11 5.87
N GLY A 353 -22.64 33.97 6.41
CA GLY A 353 -24.05 33.61 6.60
C GLY A 353 -24.83 34.51 7.56
N GLN A 354 -24.16 35.40 8.31
CA GLN A 354 -24.83 36.40 9.13
C GLN A 354 -25.15 37.69 8.36
N THR A 355 -24.32 38.04 7.37
CA THR A 355 -24.32 39.39 6.76
C THR A 355 -24.53 39.40 5.26
N GLY A 356 -24.29 38.28 4.57
CA GLY A 356 -24.31 38.23 3.10
C GLY A 356 -23.04 38.75 2.44
N ALA A 357 -22.07 39.25 3.23
CA ALA A 357 -20.83 39.79 2.70
C ALA A 357 -19.93 38.69 2.14
N VAL A 358 -19.23 38.97 1.03
CA VAL A 358 -18.23 38.07 0.45
C VAL A 358 -17.13 37.75 1.47
N ILE A 359 -16.76 36.47 1.55
CA ILE A 359 -15.53 36.01 2.20
C ILE A 359 -14.57 35.61 1.07
N PRO A 360 -13.45 36.32 0.88
CA PRO A 360 -12.51 35.99 -0.19
C PRO A 360 -11.97 34.57 -0.06
N PHE A 361 -12.07 33.77 -1.12
CA PHE A 361 -11.48 32.42 -1.17
C PHE A 361 -9.95 32.51 -1.34
N SER A 362 -9.49 33.55 -2.02
CA SER A 362 -8.08 33.97 -2.08
C SER A 362 -7.99 35.50 -2.18
N ALA A 363 -6.79 36.07 -2.16
CA ALA A 363 -6.62 37.52 -2.22
C ALA A 363 -7.22 38.17 -3.49
N ALA A 364 -7.20 37.47 -4.63
CA ALA A 364 -7.76 37.94 -5.90
C ALA A 364 -9.19 37.43 -6.15
N ASP A 365 -9.64 36.46 -5.35
CA ASP A 365 -10.95 35.81 -5.47
C ASP A 365 -11.88 36.33 -4.37
N ASN A 366 -12.31 37.57 -4.55
CA ASN A 366 -13.16 38.34 -3.63
C ASN A 366 -14.40 38.91 -4.34
N GLY A 367 -14.84 38.26 -5.41
CA GLY A 367 -15.95 38.70 -6.24
C GLY A 367 -16.88 37.55 -6.61
N GLY A 368 -17.42 37.56 -7.83
CA GLY A 368 -18.31 36.51 -8.31
C GLY A 368 -17.55 35.27 -8.75
N ASP A 369 -18.05 34.11 -8.31
CA ASP A 369 -17.66 32.79 -8.78
C ASP A 369 -18.81 32.23 -9.64
N LEU A 370 -18.58 32.13 -10.94
CA LEU A 370 -19.61 31.73 -11.89
C LEU A 370 -19.92 30.22 -11.82
N VAL A 371 -18.96 29.40 -11.40
CA VAL A 371 -19.14 27.95 -11.25
C VAL A 371 -20.03 27.66 -10.06
N GLU A 372 -19.72 28.24 -8.90
CA GLU A 372 -20.52 28.09 -7.69
C GLU A 372 -21.92 28.69 -7.87
N THR A 373 -22.02 29.83 -8.57
CA THR A 373 -23.30 30.42 -8.98
C THR A 373 -24.12 29.45 -9.83
N ALA A 374 -23.50 28.75 -10.79
CA ALA A 374 -24.21 27.77 -11.62
C ALA A 374 -24.75 26.60 -10.80
N PHE A 375 -23.98 26.08 -9.84
CA PHE A 375 -24.46 25.03 -8.94
C PHE A 375 -25.63 25.51 -8.06
N LEU A 376 -25.55 26.73 -7.53
CA LEU A 376 -26.64 27.35 -6.79
C LEU A 376 -27.91 27.50 -7.63
N VAL A 377 -27.78 28.05 -8.83
CA VAL A 377 -28.88 28.25 -9.76
C VAL A 377 -29.52 26.93 -10.18
N GLN A 378 -28.73 25.88 -10.42
CA GLN A 378 -29.24 24.54 -10.69
C GLN A 378 -30.21 24.09 -9.57
N GLY A 379 -29.84 24.35 -8.31
CA GLY A 379 -30.68 24.06 -7.15
C GLY A 379 -31.93 24.94 -7.08
N LEU A 380 -31.79 26.24 -7.31
CA LEU A 380 -32.91 27.18 -7.32
C LEU A 380 -33.95 26.82 -8.40
N LEU A 381 -33.51 26.47 -9.62
CA LEU A 381 -34.41 26.07 -10.69
C LEU A 381 -35.09 24.72 -10.41
N THR A 382 -34.42 23.82 -9.68
CA THR A 382 -35.03 22.57 -9.22
C THR A 382 -36.18 22.86 -8.26
N VAL A 383 -35.95 23.71 -7.25
CA VAL A 383 -37.00 24.14 -6.31
C VAL A 383 -38.13 24.85 -7.04
N ARG A 384 -37.81 25.81 -7.92
CA ARG A 384 -38.79 26.52 -8.74
C ARG A 384 -39.72 25.57 -9.50
N GLN A 385 -39.18 24.50 -10.07
CA GLN A 385 -39.96 23.52 -10.84
C GLN A 385 -40.79 22.58 -9.95
N TYR A 386 -40.38 22.39 -8.70
CA TYR A 386 -41.10 21.56 -7.74
C TYR A 386 -42.32 22.27 -7.13
N LEU A 387 -42.25 23.58 -6.98
CA LEU A 387 -43.31 24.42 -6.42
C LEU A 387 -44.57 24.49 -7.31
N LEU A 388 -45.74 24.58 -6.67
CA LEU A 388 -47.05 24.66 -7.30
C LEU A 388 -47.46 26.11 -7.59
N GLN A 389 -47.67 26.44 -8.86
CA GLN A 389 -48.07 27.78 -9.30
C GLN A 389 -49.46 28.24 -8.82
N GLU A 390 -50.29 27.31 -8.33
CA GLU A 390 -51.63 27.62 -7.82
C GLU A 390 -51.62 27.98 -6.32
N ALA A 391 -50.53 27.72 -5.60
CA ALA A 391 -50.38 28.03 -4.18
C ALA A 391 -49.73 29.41 -3.99
N PRO A 392 -50.41 30.43 -3.42
CA PRO A 392 -49.92 31.81 -3.43
C PRO A 392 -48.50 32.02 -2.87
N GLN A 393 -48.16 31.36 -1.76
CA GLN A 393 -46.83 31.47 -1.14
C GLN A 393 -45.73 30.83 -1.99
N GLU A 394 -46.05 29.72 -2.66
CA GLU A 394 -45.13 29.03 -3.55
C GLU A 394 -44.92 29.83 -4.85
N THR A 395 -45.99 30.41 -5.39
CA THR A 395 -45.94 31.29 -6.56
C THR A 395 -45.12 32.55 -6.31
N GLU A 396 -45.22 33.13 -5.11
CA GLU A 396 -44.36 34.23 -4.69
C GLU A 396 -42.88 33.83 -4.71
N LEU A 397 -42.54 32.67 -4.12
CA LEU A 397 -41.18 32.15 -4.12
C LEU A 397 -40.67 31.84 -5.53
N ILE A 398 -41.50 31.30 -6.43
CA ILE A 398 -41.17 31.11 -7.85
C ILE A 398 -40.77 32.44 -8.50
N GLY A 399 -41.53 33.51 -8.27
CA GLY A 399 -41.23 34.83 -8.83
C GLY A 399 -39.90 35.41 -8.32
N ARG A 400 -39.60 35.21 -7.04
CA ARG A 400 -38.33 35.61 -6.44
C ARG A 400 -37.15 34.83 -7.00
N ILE A 401 -37.30 33.51 -7.17
CA ILE A 401 -36.28 32.68 -7.83
C ILE A 401 -36.06 33.12 -9.28
N ASN A 402 -37.11 33.42 -10.04
CA ASN A 402 -36.96 33.96 -11.41
C ASN A 402 -36.11 35.22 -11.41
N THR A 403 -36.42 36.16 -10.51
CA THR A 403 -35.67 37.42 -10.40
C THR A 403 -34.19 37.18 -10.12
N LEU A 404 -33.87 36.24 -9.23
CA LEU A 404 -32.48 35.90 -8.92
C LEU A 404 -31.76 35.27 -10.12
N TRP A 405 -32.37 34.27 -10.75
CA TRP A 405 -31.85 33.56 -11.91
C TRP A 405 -31.63 34.48 -13.12
N GLU A 406 -32.66 35.23 -13.49
CA GLU A 406 -32.64 36.16 -14.62
C GLU A 406 -31.70 37.34 -14.39
N GLY A 407 -31.34 37.62 -13.13
CA GLY A 407 -30.37 38.65 -12.78
C GLY A 407 -28.90 38.23 -12.92
N VAL A 408 -28.59 36.96 -13.23
CA VAL A 408 -27.20 36.52 -13.42
C VAL A 408 -26.72 36.92 -14.83
N GLU A 409 -25.72 37.80 -14.91
CA GLU A 409 -25.18 38.33 -16.17
C GLU A 409 -24.13 37.38 -16.76
N TRP A 410 -24.54 36.21 -17.25
CA TRP A 410 -23.60 35.20 -17.80
C TRP A 410 -22.73 35.74 -18.94
N ASP A 411 -23.29 36.63 -19.77
CA ASP A 411 -22.62 37.28 -20.89
C ASP A 411 -21.49 38.23 -20.43
N TRP A 412 -21.60 38.84 -19.24
CA TRP A 412 -20.51 39.63 -18.64
C TRP A 412 -19.23 38.81 -18.48
N TYR A 413 -19.38 37.57 -18.02
CA TYR A 413 -18.26 36.65 -17.75
C TYR A 413 -17.61 36.09 -19.03
N THR A 414 -18.00 36.56 -20.21
CA THR A 414 -17.27 36.33 -21.48
C THR A 414 -16.09 37.29 -21.68
N LYS A 415 -15.96 38.29 -20.79
CA LYS A 415 -15.00 39.40 -20.92
C LYS A 415 -15.21 40.22 -22.20
N GLY A 416 -16.39 40.12 -22.83
CA GLY A 416 -16.70 40.72 -24.13
C GLY A 416 -15.91 40.12 -25.31
N GLN A 417 -15.25 38.98 -25.12
CA GLN A 417 -14.36 38.37 -26.12
C GLN A 417 -15.02 37.24 -26.91
N ASN A 418 -16.21 36.78 -26.51
CA ASN A 418 -16.97 35.69 -27.13
C ASN A 418 -16.14 34.40 -27.38
N GLU A 419 -15.14 34.13 -26.52
CA GLU A 419 -14.24 32.98 -26.64
C GLU A 419 -14.56 31.89 -25.60
N ALA A 420 -14.80 32.29 -24.36
CA ALA A 420 -15.06 31.38 -23.25
C ALA A 420 -15.80 32.13 -22.13
N LEU A 421 -16.37 31.38 -21.19
CA LEU A 421 -16.73 31.91 -19.89
C LEU A 421 -15.49 31.88 -18.99
N TYR A 422 -15.35 32.92 -18.16
CA TYR A 422 -14.33 33.02 -17.14
C TYR A 422 -14.94 32.69 -15.79
N TRP A 423 -14.17 31.97 -14.96
CA TRP A 423 -14.64 31.49 -13.67
C TRP A 423 -14.92 32.62 -12.68
N HIS A 424 -14.04 33.62 -12.66
CA HIS A 424 -14.07 34.67 -11.64
C HIS A 424 -14.08 36.06 -12.24
N TRP A 425 -14.77 36.98 -11.56
CA TRP A 425 -14.65 38.42 -11.74
C TRP A 425 -14.72 39.13 -10.39
N SER A 426 -13.88 40.13 -10.19
CA SER A 426 -13.81 40.92 -8.95
C SER A 426 -13.98 42.42 -9.21
N PRO A 427 -14.63 43.18 -8.32
CA PRO A 427 -14.68 44.64 -8.43
C PRO A 427 -13.29 45.28 -8.28
N ASP A 428 -12.40 44.68 -7.49
CA ASP A 428 -11.07 45.21 -7.20
C ASP A 428 -10.03 44.72 -8.23
N ASN A 429 -10.22 43.50 -8.75
CA ASN A 429 -9.21 42.81 -9.57
C ASN A 429 -9.68 42.51 -11.00
N ALA A 430 -10.93 42.85 -11.35
CA ALA A 430 -11.56 42.49 -12.61
C ALA A 430 -11.36 41.00 -12.94
N PHE A 431 -10.84 40.68 -14.12
CA PHE A 431 -10.54 39.32 -14.57
C PHE A 431 -9.09 38.89 -14.28
N GLN A 432 -8.42 39.39 -13.24
CA GLN A 432 -7.01 39.10 -12.96
C GLN A 432 -6.70 37.60 -12.82
N ILE A 433 -7.60 36.82 -12.20
CA ILE A 433 -7.43 35.36 -12.08
C ILE A 433 -7.36 34.71 -13.47
N ASN A 434 -8.09 35.27 -14.45
CA ASN A 434 -8.00 34.93 -15.87
C ASN A 434 -8.14 33.42 -16.17
N LEU A 435 -8.98 32.73 -15.40
CA LEU A 435 -9.23 31.30 -15.52
C LEU A 435 -10.42 31.06 -16.45
N LYS A 436 -10.13 30.53 -17.65
CA LYS A 436 -11.16 30.07 -18.59
C LYS A 436 -11.78 28.77 -18.09
N ILE A 437 -13.10 28.66 -18.21
CA ILE A 437 -13.83 27.43 -17.93
C ILE A 437 -13.75 26.54 -19.17
N SER A 438 -12.90 25.50 -19.13
CA SER A 438 -12.66 24.63 -20.30
C SER A 438 -12.76 23.15 -19.94
N GLY A 439 -13.67 22.46 -20.62
CA GLY A 439 -14.01 21.07 -20.38
C GLY A 439 -13.01 20.05 -20.92
N HIS A 440 -13.16 18.76 -20.62
CA HIS A 440 -14.22 18.21 -19.80
C HIS A 440 -13.83 18.15 -18.32
N ASN A 441 -14.68 18.71 -17.46
CA ASN A 441 -14.58 18.75 -16.00
C ASN A 441 -15.99 19.03 -15.40
N GLU A 442 -16.09 19.35 -14.11
CA GLU A 442 -17.33 19.56 -13.33
C GLU A 442 -18.23 20.71 -13.79
N THR A 443 -17.77 21.55 -14.72
CA THR A 443 -18.36 22.88 -14.99
C THR A 443 -19.31 22.95 -16.18
N GLN A 444 -19.74 21.80 -16.73
CA GLN A 444 -20.62 21.78 -17.92
C GLN A 444 -21.90 22.59 -17.72
N ILE A 445 -22.52 22.47 -16.53
CA ILE A 445 -23.79 23.13 -16.21
C ILE A 445 -23.69 24.66 -16.28
N VAL A 446 -22.51 25.24 -16.10
CA VAL A 446 -22.27 26.69 -16.25
C VAL A 446 -22.64 27.15 -17.65
N TYR A 447 -22.17 26.44 -18.67
CA TYR A 447 -22.44 26.77 -20.06
C TYR A 447 -23.88 26.48 -20.45
N ILE A 448 -24.48 25.40 -19.93
CA ILE A 448 -25.87 25.06 -20.19
C ILE A 448 -26.79 26.14 -19.61
N LEU A 449 -26.55 26.58 -18.38
CA LEU A 449 -27.31 27.67 -17.76
C LEU A 449 -27.07 28.98 -18.50
N ALA A 450 -25.82 29.34 -18.78
CA ALA A 450 -25.52 30.55 -19.55
C ALA A 450 -26.25 30.59 -20.90
N ALA A 451 -26.33 29.47 -21.63
CA ALA A 451 -27.07 29.39 -22.88
C ALA A 451 -28.60 29.41 -22.69
N SER A 452 -29.08 29.02 -21.52
CA SER A 452 -30.51 28.96 -21.17
C SER A 452 -31.04 30.26 -20.55
N SER A 453 -30.16 31.22 -20.24
CA SER A 453 -30.56 32.49 -19.63
C SER A 453 -31.47 33.29 -20.58
N PRO A 454 -32.65 33.75 -20.14
CA PRO A 454 -33.57 34.52 -20.99
C PRO A 454 -33.17 35.99 -21.11
N THR A 455 -32.27 36.49 -20.26
CA THR A 455 -31.89 37.90 -20.13
C THR A 455 -30.43 38.15 -20.50
N HIS A 456 -29.56 37.19 -20.17
CA HIS A 456 -28.11 37.28 -20.37
C HIS A 456 -27.55 36.02 -21.07
N PRO A 457 -28.08 35.61 -22.24
CA PRO A 457 -27.63 34.41 -22.92
C PRO A 457 -26.23 34.56 -23.52
N ILE A 458 -25.48 33.46 -23.57
CA ILE A 458 -24.28 33.36 -24.39
C ILE A 458 -24.58 32.83 -25.79
N ASN A 459 -23.72 33.20 -26.76
CA ASN A 459 -23.74 32.63 -28.09
C ASN A 459 -23.21 31.17 -28.09
N PRO A 460 -23.74 30.27 -28.94
CA PRO A 460 -23.29 28.88 -29.03
C PRO A 460 -21.79 28.71 -29.28
N GLU A 461 -21.15 29.65 -29.98
CA GLU A 461 -19.71 29.63 -30.27
C GLU A 461 -18.86 29.67 -28.99
N ILE A 462 -19.35 30.29 -27.91
CA ILE A 462 -18.65 30.35 -26.62
C ILE A 462 -18.55 28.96 -25.99
N TYR A 463 -19.59 28.12 -26.12
CA TYR A 463 -19.52 26.72 -25.71
C TYR A 463 -18.55 25.93 -26.60
N GLN A 464 -18.65 26.09 -27.92
CA GLN A 464 -17.84 25.33 -28.86
C GLN A 464 -16.34 25.65 -28.75
N SER A 465 -15.97 26.93 -28.64
CA SER A 465 -14.57 27.37 -28.57
C SER A 465 -14.01 27.37 -27.15
N GLY A 466 -14.83 27.70 -26.14
CA GLY A 466 -14.40 27.81 -24.74
C GLY A 466 -14.44 26.49 -23.98
N TYR A 467 -15.65 25.93 -23.81
CA TYR A 467 -15.81 24.69 -23.05
C TYR A 467 -15.25 23.50 -23.82
N ALA A 468 -15.74 23.29 -25.04
CA ALA A 468 -15.36 22.14 -25.86
C ALA A 468 -13.98 22.29 -26.52
N ARG A 469 -13.37 23.48 -26.43
CA ARG A 469 -12.06 23.81 -27.01
C ARG A 469 -11.94 23.39 -28.48
N SER A 470 -12.99 23.64 -29.26
CA SER A 470 -13.11 23.24 -30.66
C SER A 470 -12.85 21.74 -30.88
N GLY A 471 -13.32 20.90 -29.97
CA GLY A 471 -13.16 19.44 -29.99
C GLY A 471 -11.98 18.92 -29.18
N ALA A 472 -11.10 19.77 -28.65
CA ALA A 472 -9.94 19.34 -27.86
C ALA A 472 -10.28 18.83 -26.45
N MET A 473 -11.56 18.69 -26.10
CA MET A 473 -11.99 17.95 -24.90
C MET A 473 -12.21 16.44 -25.16
N VAL A 474 -12.23 16.01 -26.42
CA VAL A 474 -12.39 14.59 -26.79
C VAL A 474 -11.12 13.80 -26.44
N ASN A 475 -11.31 12.65 -25.81
CA ASN A 475 -10.26 11.72 -25.37
C ASN A 475 -10.23 10.46 -26.25
N GLY A 476 -11.29 9.65 -26.15
CA GLY A 476 -11.47 8.42 -26.93
C GLY A 476 -10.51 7.26 -26.60
N GLN A 477 -9.64 7.38 -25.59
CA GLN A 477 -8.69 6.33 -25.21
C GLN A 477 -9.33 5.27 -24.30
N SER A 478 -8.71 4.09 -24.24
CA SER A 478 -9.14 2.97 -23.38
C SER A 478 -8.30 2.86 -22.11
N TYR A 479 -8.97 2.76 -20.96
CA TYR A 479 -8.37 2.52 -19.65
C TYR A 479 -9.05 1.30 -19.04
N PHE A 480 -8.26 0.27 -18.69
CA PHE A 480 -8.79 -1.01 -18.19
C PHE A 480 -9.80 -1.68 -19.15
N GLY A 481 -9.64 -1.47 -20.46
CA GLY A 481 -10.57 -1.98 -21.47
C GLY A 481 -11.84 -1.13 -21.66
N ILE A 482 -11.97 -0.01 -20.94
CA ILE A 482 -13.12 0.89 -20.97
C ILE A 482 -12.75 2.16 -21.73
N THR A 483 -13.49 2.48 -22.79
CA THR A 483 -13.24 3.69 -23.59
C THR A 483 -13.82 4.91 -22.87
N LEU A 484 -13.00 5.93 -22.64
CA LEU A 484 -13.44 7.19 -22.04
C LEU A 484 -13.65 8.25 -23.14
N PRO A 485 -14.88 8.71 -23.40
CA PRO A 485 -15.16 9.67 -24.47
C PRO A 485 -14.43 11.02 -24.33
N LEU A 486 -14.48 11.65 -23.15
CA LEU A 486 -14.01 13.01 -22.91
C LEU A 486 -13.01 13.10 -21.74
N GLY A 487 -12.29 14.22 -21.68
CA GLY A 487 -11.48 14.59 -20.51
C GLY A 487 -10.05 14.06 -20.53
N SER A 488 -9.36 14.17 -19.40
CA SER A 488 -7.96 13.75 -19.28
C SER A 488 -7.81 12.23 -19.11
N ALA A 489 -6.57 11.74 -19.03
CA ALA A 489 -6.32 10.33 -18.75
C ALA A 489 -6.98 9.91 -17.43
N TYR A 490 -7.67 8.76 -17.45
CA TYR A 490 -8.50 8.28 -16.33
C TYR A 490 -9.66 9.20 -15.90
N GLY A 491 -9.95 10.27 -16.65
CA GLY A 491 -11.11 11.16 -16.47
C GLY A 491 -10.96 12.27 -15.44
N GLY A 492 -10.11 12.11 -14.42
CA GLY A 492 -9.95 13.06 -13.32
C GLY A 492 -10.74 12.65 -12.06
N PRO A 493 -10.91 13.55 -11.08
CA PRO A 493 -11.69 13.30 -9.87
C PRO A 493 -13.15 12.93 -10.19
N LEU A 494 -13.72 11.99 -9.42
CA LEU A 494 -15.04 11.43 -9.76
C LEU A 494 -16.19 12.43 -9.65
N PHE A 495 -16.06 13.51 -8.86
CA PHE A 495 -17.12 14.53 -8.78
C PHE A 495 -17.41 15.24 -10.12
N PHE A 496 -16.54 15.13 -11.12
CA PHE A 496 -16.79 15.61 -12.49
C PHE A 496 -18.04 14.96 -13.10
N THR A 497 -18.39 13.74 -12.69
CA THR A 497 -19.61 13.05 -13.13
C THR A 497 -20.82 13.32 -12.23
N HIS A 498 -20.71 14.21 -11.24
CA HIS A 498 -21.76 14.48 -10.26
C HIS A 498 -22.34 15.90 -10.40
N TYR A 499 -21.56 16.95 -10.15
CA TYR A 499 -22.11 18.28 -9.84
C TYR A 499 -22.93 18.91 -10.96
N SER A 500 -22.49 18.77 -12.21
CA SER A 500 -23.25 19.25 -13.37
C SER A 500 -24.49 18.42 -13.68
N TYR A 501 -24.64 17.23 -13.10
CA TYR A 501 -25.65 16.24 -13.48
C TYR A 501 -26.63 15.91 -12.35
N LEU A 502 -26.72 16.77 -11.33
CA LEU A 502 -27.70 16.62 -10.24
C LEU A 502 -29.12 16.95 -10.71
N GLY A 503 -29.26 17.98 -11.54
CA GLY A 503 -30.50 18.36 -12.22
C GLY A 503 -30.49 18.06 -13.73
N LEU A 504 -29.36 18.25 -14.40
CA LEU A 504 -29.21 17.92 -15.83
C LEU A 504 -29.09 16.40 -16.01
N ASP A 505 -30.13 15.77 -16.54
CA ASP A 505 -30.20 14.32 -16.69
C ASP A 505 -29.28 13.79 -17.80
N PRO A 506 -28.21 13.02 -17.49
CA PRO A 506 -27.27 12.54 -18.50
C PRO A 506 -27.79 11.36 -19.32
N ARG A 507 -28.86 10.65 -18.89
CA ARG A 507 -29.28 9.34 -19.43
C ARG A 507 -29.61 9.34 -20.92
N ASN A 508 -30.14 10.47 -21.41
CA ASN A 508 -30.48 10.69 -22.81
C ASN A 508 -29.85 11.98 -23.36
N LEU A 509 -28.74 12.43 -22.76
CA LEU A 509 -28.06 13.65 -23.13
C LEU A 509 -26.90 13.34 -24.07
N GLU A 510 -26.92 13.94 -25.25
CA GLU A 510 -25.88 13.78 -26.25
C GLU A 510 -25.73 15.07 -27.06
N ASP A 511 -24.50 15.37 -27.45
CA ASP A 511 -24.17 16.39 -28.43
C ASP A 511 -23.12 15.88 -29.42
N GLN A 512 -22.57 16.78 -30.24
CA GLN A 512 -21.56 16.42 -31.23
C GLN A 512 -20.23 15.86 -30.66
N TYR A 513 -20.03 15.91 -29.34
CA TYR A 513 -18.78 15.49 -28.69
C TYR A 513 -18.92 14.17 -27.91
N ALA A 514 -20.05 13.93 -27.24
CA ALA A 514 -20.27 12.69 -26.50
C ALA A 514 -21.73 12.38 -26.17
N ASN A 515 -21.98 11.09 -25.92
CA ASN A 515 -23.10 10.63 -25.11
C ASN A 515 -22.70 10.73 -23.62
N TYR A 516 -23.40 11.58 -22.85
CA TYR A 516 -22.97 11.95 -21.51
C TYR A 516 -23.28 10.89 -20.44
N TRP A 517 -24.30 10.03 -20.66
CA TRP A 517 -24.48 8.83 -19.84
C TRP A 517 -23.28 7.91 -19.95
N THR A 518 -22.85 7.64 -21.18
CA THR A 518 -21.69 6.78 -21.45
C THR A 518 -20.43 7.37 -20.84
N GLN A 519 -20.22 8.68 -20.97
CA GLN A 519 -19.10 9.38 -20.32
C GLN A 519 -19.08 9.14 -18.80
N ASN A 520 -20.20 9.41 -18.13
CA ASN A 520 -20.27 9.36 -16.66
C ASN A 520 -20.16 7.93 -16.12
N VAL A 521 -20.80 6.96 -16.78
CA VAL A 521 -20.69 5.53 -16.42
C VAL A 521 -19.27 5.04 -16.61
N ASN A 522 -18.63 5.36 -17.74
CA ASN A 522 -17.28 4.87 -18.03
C ASN A 522 -16.24 5.50 -17.10
N HIS A 523 -16.34 6.80 -16.78
CA HIS A 523 -15.46 7.44 -15.81
C HIS A 523 -15.63 6.82 -14.41
N SER A 524 -16.86 6.55 -13.97
CA SER A 524 -17.13 5.82 -12.72
C SER A 524 -16.49 4.43 -12.69
N LEU A 525 -16.65 3.66 -13.77
CA LEU A 525 -16.09 2.32 -13.86
C LEU A 525 -14.55 2.33 -13.93
N ILE A 526 -13.94 3.31 -14.59
CA ILE A 526 -12.48 3.48 -14.63
C ILE A 526 -11.95 3.81 -13.23
N ASN A 527 -12.63 4.69 -12.49
CA ASN A 527 -12.29 5.01 -11.11
C ASN A 527 -12.36 3.76 -10.21
N TYR A 528 -13.45 3.00 -10.31
CA TYR A 528 -13.63 1.70 -9.66
C TYR A 528 -12.48 0.73 -9.98
N GLN A 529 -12.16 0.54 -11.27
CA GLN A 529 -11.10 -0.39 -11.70
C GLN A 529 -9.72 0.02 -11.18
N TYR A 530 -9.41 1.32 -11.14
CA TYR A 530 -8.15 1.79 -10.56
C TYR A 530 -8.04 1.43 -9.07
N CYS A 531 -9.12 1.61 -8.30
CA CYS A 531 -9.17 1.22 -6.89
C CYS A 531 -9.04 -0.30 -6.71
N VAL A 532 -9.73 -1.10 -7.53
CA VAL A 532 -9.67 -2.57 -7.45
C VAL A 532 -8.28 -3.10 -7.79
N GLN A 533 -7.63 -2.57 -8.83
CA GLN A 533 -6.27 -2.98 -9.19
C GLN A 533 -5.22 -2.51 -8.20
N ASN A 534 -5.50 -1.40 -7.50
CA ASN A 534 -4.68 -0.88 -6.41
C ASN A 534 -3.16 -0.89 -6.72
N PRO A 535 -2.70 -0.22 -7.81
CA PRO A 535 -1.31 -0.31 -8.25
C PRO A 535 -0.31 0.24 -7.21
N LYS A 536 -0.79 1.11 -6.31
CA LYS A 536 -0.01 1.67 -5.20
C LYS A 536 -0.07 0.84 -3.92
N LYS A 537 -0.79 -0.29 -3.93
CA LYS A 537 -0.95 -1.21 -2.80
C LYS A 537 -1.43 -0.53 -1.52
N TYR A 538 -2.33 0.44 -1.66
CA TYR A 538 -2.97 1.08 -0.52
C TYR A 538 -3.85 0.10 0.23
N TYR A 539 -3.76 0.12 1.55
CA TYR A 539 -4.59 -0.74 2.36
C TYR A 539 -6.08 -0.37 2.24
N GLY A 540 -6.96 -1.36 2.20
CA GLY A 540 -8.42 -1.21 2.13
C GLY A 540 -9.00 -1.07 0.72
N TYR A 541 -8.23 -0.61 -0.27
CA TYR A 541 -8.71 -0.45 -1.65
C TYR A 541 -9.09 -1.80 -2.24
N SER A 542 -10.33 -1.92 -2.69
CA SER A 542 -10.94 -3.19 -3.10
C SER A 542 -12.21 -2.96 -3.93
N ALA A 543 -12.86 -4.06 -4.36
CA ALA A 543 -14.18 -3.99 -4.99
C ALA A 543 -15.27 -3.49 -4.03
N GLN A 544 -15.03 -3.53 -2.72
CA GLN A 544 -15.97 -3.09 -1.69
C GLN A 544 -15.65 -1.69 -1.14
N SER A 545 -14.45 -1.15 -1.41
CA SER A 545 -14.01 0.16 -0.93
C SER A 545 -13.20 0.87 -2.02
N TRP A 546 -13.88 1.80 -2.69
CA TRP A 546 -13.41 2.52 -3.87
C TRP A 546 -14.08 3.89 -3.95
N GLY A 547 -13.56 4.76 -4.83
CA GLY A 547 -14.11 6.10 -5.07
C GLY A 547 -13.08 7.17 -4.78
N LEU A 548 -12.41 7.67 -5.82
CA LEU A 548 -11.40 8.73 -5.71
C LEU A 548 -11.96 10.03 -6.25
N THR A 549 -12.01 11.03 -5.38
CA THR A 549 -12.49 12.37 -5.70
C THR A 549 -11.77 13.39 -4.83
N ALA A 550 -11.94 14.68 -5.14
CA ALA A 550 -11.39 15.75 -4.31
C ALA A 550 -12.03 15.73 -2.91
N SER A 551 -11.21 15.70 -1.85
CA SER A 551 -11.69 15.67 -0.46
C SER A 551 -10.60 16.11 0.55
N ASP A 552 -11.01 16.30 1.80
CA ASP A 552 -10.06 16.35 2.92
C ASP A 552 -9.19 15.07 2.91
N SER A 553 -7.92 15.22 3.31
CA SER A 553 -6.93 14.16 3.41
C SER A 553 -6.06 14.35 4.65
N TYR A 554 -5.26 13.34 5.01
CA TYR A 554 -4.37 13.41 6.17
C TYR A 554 -3.26 14.48 6.06
N ILE A 555 -3.05 15.06 4.87
CA ILE A 555 -2.10 16.17 4.63
C ILE A 555 -2.78 17.51 4.29
N GLY A 556 -4.12 17.58 4.31
CA GLY A 556 -4.87 18.78 3.95
C GLY A 556 -6.07 18.46 3.07
N TYR A 557 -6.02 18.85 1.80
CA TYR A 557 -7.07 18.64 0.80
C TYR A 557 -6.42 18.21 -0.52
N THR A 558 -6.97 17.22 -1.19
CA THR A 558 -6.42 16.64 -2.43
C THR A 558 -7.48 16.40 -3.46
#